data_AF-A0A087DRP1-F1
#
_entry.id   AF-A0A087DRP1-F1
#
_cell.length_a   1.000
_cell.length_b   1.000
_cell.length_c   1.000
_cell.angle_alpha   90.00
_cell.angle_beta   90.00
_cell.angle_gamma   90.00
#
_symmetry.space_group_name_H-M   'P 1'
#
loop_
_entity.id
_entity.type
_entity.pdbx_description
1 polymer ?
#
loop_
_entity_poly.entity_id
_entity_poly.type
_entity_poly.pdbx_seq_one_letter_code
_entity_poly.pdbx_strand_id
1 'polypeptide(L)'
;MADQETITIGLETQNKVAEAIYLRWYRNGRRHPRQWNEMAMEDKEPWRRVAKDAIRTFFASPEFQTMLDDVYDEGYDDAKNEHEGEEPR
;
A
#
# COMPACT_ATOMS: atom_id res chain seq x y z
N MET A 1 -13.56 -10.69 -10.71
CA MET A 1 -13.06 -9.35 -10.34
C MET A 1 -13.00 -9.35 -8.83
N ALA A 2 -11.82 -9.38 -8.24
CA ALA A 2 -11.70 -9.41 -6.78
C ALA A 2 -12.45 -8.21 -6.22
N ASP A 3 -13.43 -8.47 -5.36
CA ASP A 3 -14.05 -7.44 -4.53
C ASP A 3 -12.89 -6.72 -3.86
N GLN A 4 -12.74 -5.42 -4.17
CA GLN A 4 -11.76 -4.57 -3.53
C GLN A 4 -12.17 -4.47 -2.06
N GLU A 5 -11.86 -5.52 -1.28
CA GLU A 5 -11.94 -5.54 0.16
C GLU A 5 -11.45 -4.18 0.61
N THR A 6 -12.35 -3.41 1.20
CA THR A 6 -12.13 -2.01 1.53
C THR A 6 -10.82 -1.90 2.31
N ILE A 7 -9.70 -1.65 1.61
CA ILE A 7 -8.36 -1.77 2.20
C ILE A 7 -8.35 -0.81 3.37
N THR A 8 -8.26 -1.38 4.57
CA THR A 8 -8.30 -0.60 5.80
C THR A 8 -6.92 -0.03 6.01
N ILE A 9 -6.70 1.17 5.49
CA ILE A 9 -5.42 1.88 5.61
C ILE A 9 -5.35 2.48 7.01
N GLY A 10 -4.36 2.05 7.81
CA GLY A 10 -4.14 2.57 9.16
C GLY A 10 -3.82 4.08 9.19
N LEU A 11 -4.19 4.75 10.29
CA LEU A 11 -4.01 6.20 10.44
C LEU A 11 -2.53 6.64 10.36
N GLU A 12 -1.61 5.81 10.86
CA GLU A 12 -0.17 6.07 10.75
C GLU A 12 0.30 6.11 9.30
N THR A 13 -0.08 5.11 8.49
CA THR A 13 0.25 5.04 7.06
C THR A 13 -0.34 6.22 6.30
N GLN A 14 -1.60 6.57 6.58
CA GLN A 14 -2.23 7.76 5.99
C GLN A 14 -1.44 9.02 6.31
N ASN A 15 -1.02 9.21 7.57
CA ASN A 15 -0.25 10.40 7.97
C ASN A 15 1.14 10.46 7.34
N LYS A 16 1.87 9.33 7.24
CA LYS A 16 3.21 9.30 6.62
C LYS A 16 3.16 9.65 5.14
N VAL A 17 2.21 9.07 4.41
CA VAL A 17 2.03 9.35 2.98
C VAL A 17 1.54 10.79 2.77
N ALA A 18 0.62 11.26 3.63
CA ALA A 18 0.14 12.63 3.59
C ALA A 18 1.25 13.66 3.83
N GLU A 19 2.13 13.43 4.81
CA GLU A 19 3.30 14.26 5.09
C GLU A 19 4.25 14.31 3.89
N ALA A 20 4.55 13.17 3.28
CA ALA A 20 5.42 13.10 2.11
C ALA A 20 4.87 13.90 0.92
N ILE A 21 3.57 13.77 0.64
CA ILE A 21 2.89 14.52 -0.42
C ILE A 21 2.89 16.02 -0.10
N TYR A 22 2.55 16.40 1.14
CA TYR A 22 2.58 17.79 1.61
C TYR A 22 3.96 18.41 1.42
N LEU A 23 5.01 17.79 1.97
CA LEU A 23 6.38 18.29 1.85
C LEU A 23 6.82 18.43 0.39
N ARG A 24 6.46 17.47 -0.47
CA ARG A 24 6.79 17.53 -1.90
C ARG A 24 6.06 18.66 -2.62
N TRP A 25 4.78 18.87 -2.32
CA TRP A 25 3.98 19.95 -2.90
C TRP A 25 4.59 21.33 -2.61
N TYR A 26 4.95 21.59 -1.35
CA TYR A 26 5.50 22.88 -0.93
C TYR A 26 6.97 23.08 -1.36
N ARG A 27 7.76 22.00 -1.50
CA ARG A 27 9.12 22.06 -2.06
C ARG A 27 9.15 22.60 -3.50
N ASN A 28 8.07 22.44 -4.26
CA ASN A 28 7.95 22.92 -5.64
C ASN A 28 7.41 24.37 -5.75
N GLY A 29 6.91 24.97 -4.66
CA GLY A 29 6.04 26.16 -4.72
C GLY A 29 6.57 27.48 -4.12
N ARG A 30 7.84 27.59 -3.70
CA ARG A 30 8.40 28.78 -3.00
C ARG A 30 7.57 29.27 -1.80
N ARG A 31 6.86 28.38 -1.12
CA ARG A 31 6.17 28.67 0.15
C ARG A 31 6.84 27.83 1.24
N HIS A 32 7.22 28.47 2.35
CA HIS A 32 7.70 27.74 3.51
C HIS A 32 6.53 26.97 4.12
N PRO A 33 6.51 25.63 4.05
CA PRO A 33 5.45 24.86 4.67
C PRO A 33 5.49 25.06 6.18
N ARG A 34 4.32 25.14 6.83
CA ARG A 34 4.22 24.92 8.27
C ARG A 34 4.73 23.50 8.58
N GLN A 35 5.41 23.29 9.70
CA GLN A 35 5.89 21.95 10.03
C GLN A 35 4.69 21.01 10.21
N TRP A 36 4.75 19.83 9.59
CA TRP A 36 3.66 18.87 9.62
C TRP A 36 3.26 18.50 11.05
N ASN A 37 4.22 18.29 11.95
CA ASN A 37 3.96 17.95 13.35
C ASN A 37 3.19 19.03 14.12
N GLU A 38 3.29 20.30 13.71
CA GLU A 38 2.64 21.45 14.34
C GLU A 38 1.24 21.74 13.75
N MET A 39 0.86 21.09 12.66
CA MET A 39 -0.46 21.28 12.05
C MET A 39 -1.56 20.59 12.88
N ALA A 40 -2.71 21.27 12.99
CA ALA A 40 -3.90 20.69 13.62
C ALA A 40 -4.39 19.48 12.83
N MET A 41 -5.13 18.58 13.50
CA MET A 41 -5.67 17.39 12.83
C MET A 41 -6.59 17.76 11.66
N GLU A 42 -7.32 18.86 11.75
CA GLU A 42 -8.19 19.40 10.71
C GLU A 42 -7.42 19.82 9.46
N ASP A 43 -6.24 20.45 9.63
CA ASP A 43 -5.38 20.84 8.51
C ASP A 43 -4.71 19.63 7.83
N LYS A 44 -4.56 18.53 8.56
CA LYS A 44 -4.00 17.26 8.05
C LYS A 44 -5.04 16.40 7.33
N GLU A 45 -6.33 16.58 7.62
CA GLU A 45 -7.42 15.79 7.04
C GLU A 45 -7.43 15.79 5.50
N PRO A 46 -7.33 16.94 4.80
CA PRO A 46 -7.30 16.95 3.34
C PRO A 46 -6.14 16.12 2.76
N TRP A 47 -4.96 16.22 3.37
CA TRP A 47 -3.79 15.46 2.96
C TRP A 47 -3.92 13.96 3.26
N ARG A 48 -4.55 13.60 4.38
CA ARG A 48 -4.89 12.19 4.68
C ARG A 48 -5.83 11.58 3.66
N ARG A 49 -6.80 12.35 3.14
CA ARG A 49 -7.70 11.87 2.07
C ARG A 49 -6.94 11.63 0.77
N VAL A 50 -6.11 12.59 0.36
CA VAL A 50 -5.25 12.43 -0.82
C VAL A 50 -4.32 11.22 -0.66
N ALA A 51 -3.74 11.02 0.52
CA ALA A 51 -2.93 9.86 0.82
C ALA A 51 -3.71 8.54 0.70
N LYS A 52 -4.92 8.50 1.26
CA LYS A 52 -5.80 7.33 1.16
C LYS A 52 -6.12 6.97 -0.29
N ASP A 53 -6.41 7.98 -1.11
CA ASP A 53 -6.71 7.79 -2.52
C ASP A 53 -5.48 7.35 -3.30
N ALA A 54 -4.31 7.98 -3.08
CA ALA A 54 -3.05 7.57 -3.70
C ALA A 54 -2.68 6.12 -3.38
N ILE A 55 -2.84 5.69 -2.12
CA ILE A 55 -2.59 4.31 -1.70
C ILE A 55 -3.57 3.38 -2.41
N ARG A 56 -4.87 3.68 -2.42
CA ARG A 56 -5.87 2.85 -3.12
C ARG A 56 -5.58 2.72 -4.60
N THR A 57 -5.20 3.81 -5.26
CA THR A 57 -4.81 3.80 -6.68
C THR A 57 -3.57 2.92 -6.90
N PHE A 58 -2.58 2.99 -6.02
CA PHE A 58 -1.39 2.14 -6.11
C PHE A 58 -1.74 0.65 -5.96
N PHE A 59 -2.56 0.29 -4.97
CA PHE A 59 -3.02 -1.10 -4.79
C PHE A 59 -3.85 -1.61 -5.97
N ALA A 60 -4.58 -0.73 -6.65
CA ALA A 60 -5.33 -1.07 -7.85
C ALA A 60 -4.49 -1.06 -9.14
N SER A 61 -3.20 -0.71 -9.07
CA SER A 61 -2.36 -0.59 -10.26
C SER A 61 -1.95 -1.98 -10.77
N PRO A 62 -1.92 -2.19 -12.10
CA PRO A 62 -1.50 -3.46 -12.69
C PRO A 62 -0.09 -3.88 -12.25
N GLU A 63 0.83 -2.93 -12.12
CA GLU A 63 2.22 -3.18 -11.73
C GLU A 63 2.32 -3.76 -10.32
N PHE A 64 1.47 -3.29 -9.39
CA PHE A 64 1.43 -3.84 -8.04
C PHE A 64 0.77 -5.22 -8.01
N GLN A 65 -0.29 -5.42 -8.79
CA GLN A 65 -0.95 -6.73 -8.91
C GLN A 65 0.01 -7.77 -9.50
N THR A 66 0.76 -7.43 -10.55
CA THR A 66 1.80 -8.31 -11.12
C THR A 66 2.91 -8.61 -10.11
N MET A 67 3.36 -7.62 -9.32
CA MET A 67 4.34 -7.87 -8.27
C MET A 67 3.83 -8.85 -7.21
N LEU A 68 2.54 -8.79 -6.85
CA LEU A 68 1.96 -9.78 -5.95
C LEU A 68 1.92 -11.16 -6.60
N ASP A 69 1.46 -11.26 -7.84
CA ASP A 69 1.38 -12.52 -8.59
C ASP A 69 2.77 -13.19 -8.69
N ASP A 70 3.83 -12.44 -9.02
CA ASP A 70 5.21 -12.94 -9.10
C ASP A 70 5.71 -13.53 -7.75
N VAL A 71 5.37 -12.88 -6.63
CA VAL A 71 5.74 -13.35 -5.27
C VAL A 71 4.96 -14.61 -4.87
N TYR A 72 3.73 -14.77 -5.35
CA TYR A 72 2.93 -15.97 -5.08
C TYR A 72 3.32 -17.16 -5.98
N ASP A 73 3.77 -16.92 -7.21
CA ASP A 73 4.25 -17.96 -8.13
C ASP A 73 5.61 -18.55 -7.71
N GLU A 74 6.49 -17.78 -7.03
CA GLU A 74 7.76 -18.31 -6.48
C GLU A 74 7.60 -19.21 -5.24
N GLY A 75 6.38 -19.35 -4.69
CA GLY A 75 6.15 -19.93 -3.36
C GLY A 75 5.46 -21.29 -3.28
N TYR A 76 5.08 -21.93 -4.39
CA TYR A 76 4.23 -23.14 -4.36
C TYR A 76 4.67 -24.33 -5.21
N ASP A 77 5.94 -24.42 -5.58
CA ASP A 77 6.48 -25.56 -6.33
C ASP A 77 7.36 -26.53 -5.52
N ASP A 78 7.39 -26.43 -4.19
CA ASP A 78 8.28 -27.28 -3.35
C ASP A 78 7.57 -28.10 -2.27
N ALA A 79 6.29 -28.46 -2.47
CA ALA A 79 5.56 -29.27 -1.50
C ALA A 79 4.63 -30.35 -2.07
N LYS A 80 4.81 -30.79 -3.32
CA LYS A 80 4.12 -31.98 -3.85
C LYS A 80 4.95 -32.76 -4.85
N ASN A 81 6.04 -33.38 -4.39
CA ASN A 81 6.63 -34.45 -5.20
C ASN A 81 7.42 -35.52 -4.43
N GLU A 82 7.00 -35.94 -3.23
CA GLU A 82 7.54 -37.20 -2.66
C GLU A 82 6.44 -38.01 -1.94
N HIS A 83 6.33 -39.28 -2.35
CA HIS A 83 5.46 -40.36 -1.87
C HIS A 83 4.06 -40.52 -2.48
N GLU A 84 4.03 -40.77 -3.78
CA GLU A 84 3.20 -41.87 -4.30
C GLU A 84 3.85 -43.22 -3.94
N GLY A 85 3.06 -44.15 -3.37
CA GLY A 85 3.27 -45.59 -3.51
C GLY A 85 3.94 -46.32 -2.35
N GLU A 86 3.14 -46.93 -1.47
CA GLU A 86 3.34 -48.33 -1.04
C GLU A 86 2.01 -48.89 -0.49
N GLU A 87 1.38 -49.79 -1.25
CA GLU A 87 0.24 -50.61 -0.79
C GLU A 87 0.72 -51.65 0.24
N PRO A 88 -0.05 -51.94 1.31
CA PRO A 88 0.25 -53.06 2.18
C PRO A 88 -0.24 -54.37 1.55
N ARG A 89 0.67 -55.35 1.41
CA ARG A 89 0.34 -56.79 1.29
C ARG A 89 0.76 -57.52 2.54
#